data_AF-A0AAP0SC67-F1
#
_entry.id   AF-A0AAP0SC67-F1
#
_cell.length_a   1.000
_cell.length_b   1.000
_cell.length_c   1.000
_cell.angle_alpha   90.00
_cell.angle_beta   90.00
_cell.angle_gamma   90.00
#
_symmetry.space_group_name_H-M   'P 1'
#
loop_
_entity.id
_entity.type
_entity.pdbx_description
1 polymer ?
#
loop_
_entity_poly.entity_id
_entity_poly.type
_entity_poly.pdbx_seq_one_letter_code
_entity_poly.pdbx_strand_id
1 'polypeptide(L)'
;MNVDTVGAKRKAYIFRGLPLIADSRTLRNGAFFSNVTYCTWEKKERSAAGDKKVVTFPLAKDGGWMALKYPMYLLYLFFFSLFKVGRKDTCVCMDLDTFVPVWMGSFFKGATLIFDVVDPASQARFKKIPCPKLIDRIEFFFINRASLAVFPHESRLRYYHDLLGADTTGVRGFVIENMPSFAKDEKCSSNSVKEEKQPRVLTVGYFGTLDASRGLDLIVELVSANADRVKLLVAGDGPLKGYIEEQAQRFSNIAYVGRYTGDQLEGLYEQVDFSWMYYDPDIFLHKYAAPNKFYEHLCFQVPVITNVVIPQAGFVFENNTGVVIDQDGQNFISGGKIAAEFLLSLEQFVPGPVLHNYWQTTCVDYYAAIAKQFPAIANEGSGR
;
A
#
# COMPACT_ATOMS: atom_id res chain seq x y z
N MET A 1 -1.00 34.61 -24.57
CA MET A 1 0.21 35.45 -24.63
C MET A 1 1.42 34.56 -24.48
N ASN A 2 2.31 34.61 -25.48
CA ASN A 2 3.56 33.84 -25.53
C ASN A 2 4.48 34.18 -24.35
N VAL A 3 5.00 33.13 -23.71
CA VAL A 3 6.28 33.17 -23.02
C VAL A 3 7.05 31.95 -23.50
N ASP A 4 7.75 32.12 -24.61
CA ASP A 4 8.87 31.26 -24.96
C ASP A 4 10.04 31.62 -24.04
N THR A 5 10.31 30.76 -23.07
CA THR A 5 11.66 30.59 -22.54
C THR A 5 12.05 29.14 -22.74
N VAL A 6 13.02 28.93 -23.63
CA VAL A 6 13.70 27.66 -23.90
C VAL A 6 14.40 27.20 -22.62
N GLY A 7 13.67 26.47 -21.77
CA GLY A 7 14.19 25.71 -20.65
C GLY A 7 13.91 24.24 -20.91
N ALA A 8 14.94 23.42 -21.10
CA ALA A 8 14.77 21.97 -21.20
C ALA A 8 13.88 21.49 -20.02
N LYS A 9 12.66 21.02 -20.33
CA LYS A 9 11.71 20.51 -19.32
C LYS A 9 12.44 19.49 -18.47
N ARG A 10 12.60 19.74 -17.16
CA ARG A 10 13.21 18.79 -16.21
C ARG A 10 12.52 17.44 -16.41
N LYS A 11 13.30 16.41 -16.71
CA LYS A 11 12.77 15.08 -16.96
C LYS A 11 12.72 14.31 -15.64
N ALA A 12 11.60 13.65 -15.39
CA ALA A 12 11.45 12.75 -14.27
C ALA A 12 11.58 11.30 -14.74
N TYR A 13 12.28 10.49 -13.96
CA TYR A 13 12.36 9.04 -14.14
C TYR A 13 11.78 8.35 -12.91
N ILE A 14 10.82 7.45 -13.11
CA ILE A 14 10.26 6.63 -12.03
C ILE A 14 10.81 5.21 -12.18
N PHE A 15 11.70 4.81 -11.29
CA PHE A 15 12.33 3.49 -11.29
C PHE A 15 11.55 2.54 -10.38
N ARG A 16 11.09 1.42 -10.95
CA ARG A 16 10.38 0.38 -10.19
C ARG A 16 10.83 -1.02 -10.62
N GLY A 17 11.23 -1.85 -9.66
CA GLY A 17 11.58 -3.26 -9.87
C GLY A 17 10.41 -4.20 -10.20
N LEU A 18 9.23 -3.67 -10.54
CA LEU A 18 7.99 -4.39 -10.84
C LEU A 18 7.39 -3.89 -12.17
N PRO A 19 6.42 -4.64 -12.74
CA PRO A 19 5.59 -4.15 -13.84
C PRO A 19 4.88 -2.85 -13.49
N LEU A 20 4.66 -1.98 -14.48
CA LEU A 20 4.09 -0.63 -14.34
C LEU A 20 2.80 -0.58 -13.52
N ILE A 21 1.90 -1.53 -13.75
CA ILE A 21 0.57 -1.56 -13.10
C ILE A 21 0.52 -2.45 -11.86
N ALA A 22 1.63 -3.08 -11.47
CA ALA A 22 1.66 -3.98 -10.32
C ALA A 22 1.57 -3.23 -8.97
N ASP A 23 1.88 -1.94 -8.96
CA ASP A 23 1.85 -1.08 -7.78
C ASP A 23 1.34 0.31 -8.19
N SER A 24 0.17 0.70 -7.67
CA SER A 24 -0.50 1.97 -8.01
C SER A 24 0.38 3.20 -7.74
N ARG A 25 1.30 3.10 -6.78
CA ARG A 25 2.24 4.18 -6.43
C ARG A 25 3.18 4.52 -7.59
N THR A 26 3.45 3.57 -8.48
CA THR A 26 4.32 3.78 -9.66
C THR A 26 3.73 4.87 -10.56
N LEU A 27 2.45 4.75 -10.90
CA LEU A 27 1.74 5.73 -11.72
C LEU A 27 1.49 7.03 -10.95
N ARG A 28 1.11 6.93 -9.67
CA ARG A 28 0.95 8.10 -8.78
C ARG A 28 2.20 8.98 -8.76
N ASN A 29 3.37 8.39 -8.53
CA ASN A 29 4.63 9.13 -8.46
C ASN A 29 4.96 9.83 -9.78
N GLY A 30 4.61 9.22 -10.91
CA GLY A 30 4.78 9.85 -12.21
C GLY A 30 3.79 11.00 -12.49
N ALA A 31 2.59 10.95 -11.90
CA ALA A 31 1.57 11.99 -12.06
C ALA A 31 1.98 13.34 -11.45
N PHE A 32 2.98 13.36 -10.56
CA PHE A 32 3.53 14.60 -10.00
C PHE A 32 4.44 15.38 -10.97
N PHE A 33 4.69 14.85 -12.17
CA PHE A 33 5.63 15.44 -13.13
C PHE A 33 5.02 15.58 -14.53
N SER A 34 5.32 16.69 -15.20
CA SER A 34 4.83 16.96 -16.56
C SER A 34 5.57 16.21 -17.68
N ASN A 35 6.78 15.72 -17.41
CA ASN A 35 7.64 15.01 -18.38
C ASN A 35 8.27 13.80 -17.71
N VAL A 36 7.57 12.66 -17.76
CA VAL A 36 7.93 11.45 -17.02
C VAL A 36 8.32 10.31 -17.96
N THR A 37 9.32 9.52 -17.56
CA THR A 37 9.65 8.22 -18.13
C THR A 37 9.59 7.16 -17.03
N TYR A 38 8.79 6.13 -17.21
CA TYR A 38 8.70 5.00 -16.28
C TYR A 38 9.73 3.96 -16.65
N CYS A 39 10.62 3.61 -15.71
CA CYS A 39 11.67 2.62 -15.86
C CYS A 39 11.31 1.37 -15.05
N THR A 40 10.67 0.40 -15.70
CA THR A 40 10.04 -0.76 -15.03
C THR A 40 10.67 -2.10 -15.41
N TRP A 41 10.47 -3.13 -14.56
CA TRP A 41 10.84 -4.51 -14.88
C TRP A 41 9.59 -5.35 -15.15
N GLU A 42 9.19 -5.37 -16.43
CA GLU A 42 7.98 -6.04 -16.91
C GLU A 42 8.12 -7.57 -16.99
N LYS A 43 6.97 -8.25 -16.98
CA LYS A 43 6.86 -9.66 -17.37
C LYS A 43 6.84 -9.80 -18.90
N LYS A 44 6.82 -11.03 -19.42
CA LYS A 44 6.65 -11.32 -20.86
C LYS A 44 5.42 -10.61 -21.43
N GLU A 45 4.29 -10.77 -20.74
CA GLU A 45 3.11 -9.94 -20.97
C GLU A 45 3.33 -8.59 -20.29
N ARG A 46 3.45 -7.54 -21.11
CA ARG A 46 3.76 -6.20 -20.65
C ARG A 46 2.50 -5.47 -20.19
N SER A 47 2.66 -4.62 -19.18
CA SER A 47 1.61 -3.73 -18.73
C SER A 47 1.10 -2.83 -19.87
N ALA A 48 -0.21 -2.58 -19.92
CA ALA A 48 -0.80 -1.59 -20.83
C ALA A 48 -0.32 -0.18 -20.43
N ALA A 49 0.55 0.42 -21.26
CA ALA A 49 1.15 1.71 -20.97
C ALA A 49 0.28 2.90 -21.42
N GLY A 50 -0.61 2.72 -22.40
CA GLY A 50 -1.28 3.83 -23.09
C GLY A 50 -0.25 4.81 -23.66
N ASP A 51 -0.48 6.11 -23.49
CA ASP A 51 0.43 7.17 -23.96
C ASP A 51 1.68 7.37 -23.07
N LYS A 52 1.84 6.56 -22.01
CA LYS A 52 2.94 6.74 -21.06
C LYS A 52 4.26 6.28 -21.69
N LYS A 53 5.31 7.08 -21.50
CA LYS A 53 6.66 6.71 -21.92
C LYS A 53 7.26 5.69 -20.95
N VAL A 54 7.38 4.44 -21.40
CA VAL A 54 7.93 3.34 -20.61
C VAL A 54 9.24 2.84 -21.21
N VAL A 55 10.25 2.67 -20.37
CA VAL A 55 11.51 2.00 -20.68
C VAL A 55 11.59 0.75 -19.83
N THR A 56 11.67 -0.41 -20.48
CA THR A 56 11.65 -1.70 -19.80
C THR A 56 13.05 -2.32 -19.80
N PHE A 57 13.41 -2.98 -18.69
CA PHE A 57 14.58 -3.87 -18.71
C PHE A 57 14.40 -4.96 -19.79
N PRO A 58 15.41 -5.25 -20.64
CA PRO A 58 15.22 -6.16 -21.79
C PRO A 58 14.83 -7.59 -21.43
N LEU A 59 15.23 -8.10 -20.26
CA LEU A 59 14.89 -9.44 -19.83
C LEU A 59 13.61 -9.45 -19.01
N ALA A 60 12.64 -10.26 -19.43
CA ALA A 60 11.38 -10.43 -18.71
C ALA A 60 11.60 -10.94 -17.28
N LYS A 61 10.82 -10.38 -16.34
CA LYS A 61 10.90 -10.69 -14.91
C LYS A 61 10.49 -12.12 -14.58
N ASP A 62 9.54 -12.67 -15.32
CA ASP A 62 9.05 -14.04 -15.19
C ASP A 62 9.91 -15.06 -15.99
N GLY A 63 9.60 -16.34 -15.86
CA GLY A 63 10.26 -17.41 -16.62
C GLY A 63 11.64 -17.83 -16.08
N GLY A 64 11.85 -17.81 -14.76
CA GLY A 64 13.03 -18.37 -14.09
C GLY A 64 14.31 -17.51 -14.18
N TRP A 65 15.42 -18.07 -13.68
CA TRP A 65 16.79 -17.51 -13.76
C TRP A 65 16.98 -16.18 -13.02
N MET A 66 16.19 -15.95 -11.97
CA MET A 66 16.24 -14.71 -11.18
C MET A 66 17.63 -14.41 -10.61
N ALA A 67 18.40 -15.43 -10.22
CA ALA A 67 19.77 -15.26 -9.72
C ALA A 67 20.72 -14.62 -10.75
N LEU A 68 20.47 -14.80 -12.06
CA LEU A 68 21.23 -14.15 -13.14
C LEU A 68 20.60 -12.82 -13.55
N LYS A 69 19.28 -12.80 -13.78
CA LYS A 69 18.59 -11.62 -14.30
C LYS A 69 18.61 -10.45 -13.31
N TYR A 70 18.58 -10.72 -12.01
CA TYR A 70 18.53 -9.68 -10.98
C TYR A 70 19.84 -8.86 -10.92
N PRO A 71 21.04 -9.45 -10.83
CA PRO A 71 22.28 -8.69 -10.98
C PRO A 71 22.37 -7.90 -12.30
N MET A 72 21.93 -8.50 -13.42
CA MET A 72 21.90 -7.79 -14.72
C MET A 72 20.94 -6.60 -14.71
N TYR A 73 19.80 -6.71 -14.01
CA TYR A 73 18.87 -5.61 -13.83
C TYR A 73 19.52 -4.46 -13.03
N LEU A 74 20.22 -4.76 -11.93
CA LEU A 74 20.95 -3.75 -11.15
C LEU A 74 22.03 -3.06 -11.98
N LEU A 75 22.82 -3.82 -12.75
CA LEU A 75 23.82 -3.27 -13.67
C LEU A 75 23.18 -2.42 -14.77
N TYR A 76 22.04 -2.86 -15.31
CA TYR A 76 21.29 -2.08 -16.29
C TYR A 76 20.83 -0.75 -15.72
N LEU A 77 20.29 -0.72 -14.50
CA LEU A 77 19.91 0.54 -13.84
C LEU A 77 21.11 1.46 -13.64
N PHE A 78 22.25 0.90 -13.24
CA PHE A 78 23.49 1.64 -13.08
C PHE A 78 23.93 2.30 -14.41
N PHE A 79 24.06 1.52 -15.50
CA PHE A 79 24.47 2.04 -16.80
C PHE A 79 23.42 2.98 -17.41
N PHE A 80 22.13 2.67 -17.27
CA PHE A 80 21.05 3.55 -17.68
C PHE A 80 21.19 4.92 -17.00
N SER A 81 21.40 4.92 -15.68
CA SER A 81 21.59 6.16 -14.91
C SER A 81 22.88 6.87 -15.32
N LEU A 82 23.96 6.13 -15.56
CA LEU A 82 25.25 6.66 -16.02
C LEU A 82 25.18 7.30 -17.42
N PHE A 83 24.30 6.86 -18.31
CA PHE A 83 24.23 7.39 -19.68
C PHE A 83 23.01 8.26 -19.99
N LYS A 84 21.90 8.13 -19.24
CA LYS A 84 20.61 8.79 -19.58
C LYS A 84 20.15 9.83 -18.56
N VAL A 85 20.55 9.71 -17.29
CA VAL A 85 20.22 10.71 -16.26
C VAL A 85 21.20 11.87 -16.35
N GLY A 86 20.69 13.10 -16.36
CA GLY A 86 21.46 14.35 -16.38
C GLY A 86 21.27 15.18 -15.11
N ARG A 87 22.03 16.29 -15.01
CA ARG A 87 22.06 17.16 -13.81
C ARG A 87 20.71 17.76 -13.40
N LYS A 88 19.82 18.02 -14.36
CA LYS A 88 18.52 18.65 -14.10
C LYS A 88 17.37 17.63 -13.97
N ASP A 89 17.69 16.35 -14.01
CA ASP A 89 16.69 15.29 -13.95
C ASP A 89 16.36 14.94 -12.49
N THR A 90 15.13 14.48 -12.30
CA THR A 90 14.65 13.93 -11.03
C THR A 90 14.46 12.43 -11.19
N CYS A 91 14.99 11.63 -10.27
CA CYS A 91 14.79 10.19 -10.23
C CYS A 91 14.03 9.83 -8.96
N VAL A 92 12.86 9.22 -9.11
CA VAL A 92 12.13 8.59 -8.01
C VAL A 92 12.41 7.10 -8.07
N CYS A 93 13.12 6.58 -7.07
CA CYS A 93 13.49 5.18 -6.98
C CYS A 93 12.65 4.51 -5.90
N MET A 94 11.82 3.55 -6.31
CA MET A 94 10.94 2.80 -5.42
C MET A 94 11.61 1.49 -4.99
N ASP A 95 11.88 1.35 -3.69
CA ASP A 95 12.71 0.30 -3.05
C ASP A 95 14.24 0.51 -3.20
N LEU A 96 14.98 -0.05 -2.22
CA LEU A 96 16.43 0.04 -2.12
C LEU A 96 17.18 -0.48 -3.36
N ASP A 97 16.66 -1.55 -3.98
CA ASP A 97 17.29 -2.18 -5.15
C ASP A 97 17.29 -1.30 -6.40
N THR A 98 16.34 -0.37 -6.51
CA THR A 98 16.34 0.65 -7.56
C THR A 98 17.17 1.87 -7.17
N PHE A 99 17.15 2.26 -5.90
CA PHE A 99 17.84 3.47 -5.43
C PHE A 99 19.36 3.34 -5.53
N VAL A 100 19.95 2.25 -5.01
CA VAL A 100 21.41 2.08 -4.97
C VAL A 100 22.08 2.18 -6.36
N PRO A 101 21.67 1.42 -7.39
CA PRO A 101 22.33 1.51 -8.71
C PRO A 101 22.11 2.87 -9.39
N VAL A 102 20.93 3.49 -9.21
CA VAL A 102 20.66 4.83 -9.76
C VAL A 102 21.50 5.89 -9.07
N TRP A 103 21.62 5.83 -7.74
CA TRP A 103 22.48 6.70 -6.95
C TRP A 103 23.94 6.57 -7.38
N MET A 104 24.46 5.35 -7.52
CA MET A 104 25.82 5.12 -7.99
C MET A 104 26.05 5.65 -9.41
N GLY A 105 25.12 5.40 -10.34
CA GLY A 105 25.25 5.83 -11.74
C GLY A 105 25.06 7.34 -11.96
N SER A 106 24.47 8.04 -10.99
CA SER A 106 24.20 9.48 -11.07
C SER A 106 24.93 10.32 -10.02
N PHE A 107 25.79 9.70 -9.20
CA PHE A 107 26.44 10.30 -8.02
C PHE A 107 27.10 11.66 -8.29
N PHE A 108 27.83 11.79 -9.40
CA PHE A 108 28.55 13.02 -9.76
C PHE A 108 27.76 13.99 -10.64
N LYS A 109 26.51 13.68 -10.95
CA LYS A 109 25.73 14.43 -11.94
C LYS A 109 24.95 15.58 -11.33
N GLY A 110 24.70 15.56 -10.02
CA GLY A 110 23.84 16.53 -9.36
C GLY A 110 22.35 16.35 -9.69
N ALA A 111 21.94 15.15 -10.12
CA ALA A 111 20.53 14.80 -10.28
C ALA A 111 19.82 14.78 -8.92
N THR A 112 18.52 15.09 -8.90
CA THR A 112 17.70 14.98 -7.68
C THR A 112 17.26 13.54 -7.50
N LEU A 113 17.65 12.91 -6.39
CA LEU A 113 17.37 11.49 -6.12
C LEU A 113 16.39 11.36 -4.97
N ILE A 114 15.16 10.98 -5.30
CA ILE A 114 14.08 10.72 -4.34
C ILE A 114 14.05 9.22 -4.07
N PHE A 115 14.20 8.84 -2.80
CA PHE A 115 14.08 7.46 -2.36
C PHE A 115 12.67 7.21 -1.83
N ASP A 116 11.83 6.53 -2.59
CA ASP A 116 10.51 6.08 -2.15
C ASP A 116 10.63 4.72 -1.43
N VAL A 117 10.60 4.79 -0.10
CA VAL A 117 10.71 3.64 0.81
C VAL A 117 9.34 3.01 0.98
N VAL A 118 8.96 2.21 -0.02
CA VAL A 118 7.68 1.48 -0.07
C VAL A 118 7.53 0.54 1.11
N ASP A 119 8.49 -0.37 1.31
CA ASP A 119 8.59 -1.28 2.46
C ASP A 119 10.05 -1.41 2.88
N PRO A 120 10.37 -1.56 4.19
CA PRO A 120 11.74 -1.73 4.62
C PRO A 120 12.36 -2.94 3.93
N ALA A 121 13.53 -2.75 3.32
CA ALA A 121 14.04 -3.70 2.36
C ALA A 121 14.29 -5.08 2.98
N SER A 122 14.66 -5.15 4.27
CA SER A 122 14.85 -6.42 4.99
C SER A 122 13.55 -7.19 5.24
N GLN A 123 12.40 -6.51 5.23
CA GLN A 123 11.09 -7.12 5.46
C GLN A 123 10.37 -7.50 4.16
N ALA A 124 10.76 -6.88 3.04
CA ALA A 124 10.18 -7.12 1.71
C ALA A 124 11.19 -7.80 0.76
N ARG A 125 11.95 -7.01 0.00
CA ARG A 125 12.81 -7.48 -1.10
C ARG A 125 13.91 -8.46 -0.65
N PHE A 126 14.45 -8.24 0.54
CA PHE A 126 15.60 -8.96 1.06
C PHE A 126 15.27 -9.80 2.30
N LYS A 127 13.99 -10.15 2.49
CA LYS A 127 13.50 -10.99 3.61
C LYS A 127 14.24 -12.33 3.78
N LYS A 128 14.81 -12.86 2.69
CA LYS A 128 15.55 -14.15 2.70
C LYS A 128 17.06 -13.99 2.96
N ILE A 129 17.59 -12.78 2.98
CA ILE A 129 19.03 -12.55 3.17
C ILE A 129 19.33 -12.56 4.68
N PRO A 130 20.40 -13.26 5.12
CA PRO A 130 20.81 -13.23 6.52
C PRO A 130 21.18 -11.82 6.96
N CYS A 131 21.12 -11.56 8.26
CA CYS A 131 21.43 -10.24 8.85
C CYS A 131 20.49 -9.10 8.42
N PRO A 132 19.16 -9.20 8.66
CA PRO A 132 18.19 -8.16 8.26
C PRO A 132 18.55 -6.77 8.79
N LYS A 133 19.07 -6.67 10.03
CA LYS A 133 19.53 -5.40 10.61
C LYS A 133 20.65 -4.72 9.81
N LEU A 134 21.52 -5.47 9.13
CA LEU A 134 22.55 -4.88 8.27
C LEU A 134 21.91 -4.26 7.02
N ILE A 135 20.92 -4.92 6.43
CA ILE A 135 20.16 -4.38 5.30
C ILE A 135 19.44 -3.11 5.72
N ASP A 136 18.78 -3.10 6.87
CA ASP A 136 18.09 -1.91 7.38
C ASP A 136 19.07 -0.76 7.69
N ARG A 137 20.29 -1.07 8.17
CA ARG A 137 21.36 -0.05 8.34
C ARG A 137 21.81 0.54 7.00
N ILE A 138 21.96 -0.29 5.98
CA ILE A 138 22.31 0.15 4.63
C ILE A 138 21.17 1.00 4.05
N GLU A 139 19.92 0.56 4.21
CA GLU A 139 18.76 1.33 3.77
C GLU A 139 18.68 2.68 4.47
N PHE A 140 18.86 2.71 5.80
CA PHE A 140 18.85 3.94 6.57
C PHE A 140 20.00 4.89 6.21
N PHE A 141 21.18 4.36 5.87
CA PHE A 141 22.28 5.15 5.30
C PHE A 141 21.84 5.85 4.00
N PHE A 142 21.17 5.14 3.10
CA PHE A 142 20.70 5.71 1.84
C PHE A 142 19.50 6.65 2.02
N ILE A 143 18.62 6.41 2.99
CA ILE A 143 17.56 7.36 3.40
C ILE A 143 18.17 8.72 3.74
N ASN A 144 19.24 8.75 4.52
CA ASN A 144 19.95 9.99 4.87
C ASN A 144 20.73 10.62 3.70
N ARG A 145 21.03 9.83 2.66
CA ARG A 145 21.81 10.31 1.51
C ARG A 145 20.94 10.77 0.34
N ALA A 146 19.67 10.37 0.32
CA ALA A 146 18.70 10.79 -0.67
C ALA A 146 18.50 12.31 -0.64
N SER A 147 18.19 12.91 -1.80
CA SER A 147 17.73 14.29 -1.83
C SER A 147 16.44 14.43 -1.04
N LEU A 148 15.55 13.42 -1.09
CA LEU A 148 14.32 13.34 -0.33
C LEU A 148 13.99 11.86 -0.10
N ALA A 149 13.65 11.46 1.13
CA ALA A 149 13.06 10.16 1.40
C ALA A 149 11.53 10.29 1.43
N VAL A 150 10.82 9.44 0.71
CA VAL A 150 9.36 9.39 0.69
C VAL A 150 8.90 8.13 1.42
N PHE A 151 7.87 8.28 2.27
CA PHE A 151 7.32 7.20 3.06
C PHE A 151 5.80 7.08 2.84
N PRO A 152 5.23 5.86 2.87
CA PRO A 152 3.80 5.62 2.69
C PRO A 152 2.95 6.03 3.89
N HIS A 153 3.57 6.23 5.06
CA HIS A 153 2.94 6.64 6.31
C HIS A 153 4.06 7.06 7.29
N GLU A 154 3.76 7.96 8.25
CA GLU A 154 4.75 8.45 9.22
C GLU A 154 5.42 7.34 10.06
N SER A 155 4.66 6.29 10.40
CA SER A 155 5.16 5.14 11.16
C SER A 155 6.33 4.45 10.48
N ARG A 156 6.47 4.58 9.15
CA ARG A 156 7.56 3.93 8.40
C ARG A 156 8.94 4.44 8.78
N LEU A 157 9.05 5.70 9.19
CA LEU A 157 10.30 6.24 9.70
C LEU A 157 10.58 5.74 11.13
N ARG A 158 9.53 5.60 11.97
CA ARG A 158 9.63 5.02 13.33
C ARG A 158 10.20 3.61 13.33
N TYR A 159 9.91 2.80 12.30
CA TYR A 159 10.49 1.46 12.13
C TYR A 159 12.03 1.44 12.31
N TYR A 160 12.75 2.38 11.71
CA TYR A 160 14.22 2.41 11.80
C TYR A 160 14.71 2.82 13.19
N HIS A 161 14.01 3.76 13.84
CA HIS A 161 14.30 4.12 15.23
C HIS A 161 14.10 2.91 16.14
N ASP A 162 12.96 2.24 16.06
CA ASP A 162 12.59 1.16 16.97
C ASP A 162 13.43 -0.11 16.74
N LEU A 163 13.82 -0.40 15.49
CA LEU A 163 14.64 -1.56 15.16
C LEU A 163 16.14 -1.37 15.37
N LEU A 164 16.67 -0.18 15.04
CA LEU A 164 18.11 0.09 14.98
C LEU A 164 18.62 1.05 16.06
N GLY A 165 17.73 1.76 16.76
CA GLY A 165 18.09 2.91 17.60
C GLY A 165 18.59 4.10 16.76
N ALA A 166 18.15 4.21 15.51
CA ALA A 166 18.57 5.26 14.59
C ALA A 166 17.96 6.62 14.96
N ASP A 167 18.77 7.67 14.96
CA ASP A 167 18.30 9.05 15.07
C ASP A 167 17.64 9.48 13.75
N THR A 168 16.33 9.72 13.79
CA THR A 168 15.52 10.09 12.63
C THR A 168 15.28 11.60 12.51
N THR A 169 15.73 12.42 13.47
CA THR A 169 15.43 13.86 13.52
C THR A 169 16.02 14.64 12.35
N GLY A 170 17.18 14.20 11.84
CA GLY A 170 17.84 14.81 10.69
C GLY A 170 17.34 14.30 9.32
N VAL A 171 16.42 13.34 9.27
CA VAL A 171 15.97 12.75 8.02
C VAL A 171 15.10 13.73 7.25
N ARG A 172 15.49 14.05 6.02
CA ARG A 172 14.66 14.79 5.07
C ARG A 172 13.59 13.88 4.48
N GLY A 173 12.57 13.60 5.29
CA GLY A 173 11.44 12.75 4.96
C GLY A 173 10.22 13.52 4.47
N PHE A 174 9.42 12.91 3.61
CA PHE A 174 8.09 13.39 3.22
C PHE A 174 7.11 12.22 3.17
N VAL A 175 5.95 12.37 3.78
CA VAL A 175 4.92 11.33 3.77
C VAL A 175 3.98 11.55 2.60
N ILE A 176 3.82 10.52 1.77
CA ILE A 176 2.76 10.43 0.77
C ILE A 176 1.95 9.19 1.12
N GLU A 177 0.80 9.43 1.73
CA GLU A 177 -0.09 8.40 2.23
C GLU A 177 -0.36 7.33 1.18
N ASN A 178 -0.41 6.06 1.61
CA ASN A 178 -0.68 4.92 0.75
C ASN A 178 -2.17 4.79 0.40
N MET A 179 -2.74 5.88 -0.11
CA MET A 179 -4.13 5.96 -0.49
C MET A 179 -4.33 5.39 -1.89
N PRO A 180 -5.26 4.45 -2.11
CA PRO A 180 -5.61 3.98 -3.45
C PRO A 180 -6.15 5.13 -4.30
N SER A 181 -5.82 5.12 -5.59
CA SER A 181 -6.44 6.02 -6.56
C SER A 181 -7.74 5.38 -7.05
N PHE A 182 -8.88 5.80 -6.50
CA PHE A 182 -10.18 5.46 -7.10
C PHE A 182 -10.44 6.40 -8.28
N ALA A 183 -11.04 5.86 -9.34
CA ALA A 183 -11.48 6.69 -10.45
C ALA A 183 -12.52 7.69 -9.90
N LYS A 184 -12.43 8.94 -10.36
CA LYS A 184 -13.41 9.99 -10.05
C LYS A 184 -14.78 9.56 -10.54
N ASP A 185 -15.53 8.88 -9.71
CA ASP A 185 -16.97 9.00 -9.73
C ASP A 185 -17.35 9.76 -8.47
N GLU A 186 -17.78 11.00 -8.65
CA GLU A 186 -18.32 11.92 -7.63
C GLU A 186 -19.64 11.38 -7.01
N LYS A 187 -19.87 10.07 -7.09
CA LYS A 187 -21.05 9.37 -6.61
C LYS A 187 -20.68 8.26 -5.63
N CYS A 188 -19.80 8.53 -4.66
CA CYS A 188 -19.99 7.92 -3.33
C CYS A 188 -21.20 8.59 -2.67
N SER A 189 -22.37 8.39 -3.25
CA SER A 189 -23.64 8.86 -2.73
C SER A 189 -24.66 7.76 -2.95
N SER A 190 -24.43 6.62 -2.33
CA SER A 190 -25.53 5.73 -1.98
C SER A 190 -26.10 6.26 -0.66
N ASN A 191 -27.10 7.13 -0.77
CA ASN A 191 -28.11 7.34 0.28
C ASN A 191 -28.99 6.09 0.41
N SER A 192 -28.42 4.88 0.40
CA SER A 192 -29.10 3.72 0.94
C SER A 192 -28.93 3.81 2.45
N VAL A 193 -29.84 4.57 3.07
CA VAL A 193 -30.17 4.38 4.48
C VAL A 193 -30.46 2.88 4.62
N LYS A 194 -29.50 2.11 5.12
CA LYS A 194 -29.74 0.72 5.51
C LYS A 194 -30.78 0.82 6.63
N GLU A 195 -32.04 0.53 6.30
CA GLU A 195 -33.18 0.60 7.23
C GLU A 195 -32.85 -0.14 8.55
N GLU A 196 -33.27 0.42 9.68
CA GLU A 196 -33.02 -0.17 10.99
C GLU A 196 -33.79 -1.49 11.22
N LYS A 197 -33.01 -2.49 11.64
CA LYS A 197 -33.28 -3.46 12.74
C LYS A 197 -34.47 -4.43 12.58
N GLN A 198 -34.32 -5.35 11.64
CA GLN A 198 -34.54 -6.77 11.93
C GLN A 198 -33.18 -7.38 12.34
N PRO A 199 -33.10 -8.45 13.15
CA PRO A 199 -31.87 -9.22 13.27
C PRO A 199 -31.54 -9.81 11.90
N ARG A 200 -30.67 -9.13 11.14
CA ARG A 200 -30.20 -9.58 9.84
C ARG A 200 -28.80 -10.15 10.00
N VAL A 201 -28.55 -11.24 9.28
CA VAL A 201 -27.24 -11.88 9.20
C VAL A 201 -26.24 -10.84 8.66
N LEU A 202 -25.22 -10.51 9.45
CA LEU A 202 -24.17 -9.56 9.06
C LEU A 202 -23.30 -10.17 7.95
N THR A 203 -22.83 -9.35 7.02
CA THR A 203 -21.84 -9.81 6.02
C THR A 203 -20.50 -9.12 6.24
N VAL A 204 -19.44 -9.89 6.45
CA VAL A 204 -18.05 -9.39 6.52
C VAL A 204 -17.38 -9.63 5.17
N GLY A 205 -16.70 -8.61 4.64
CA GLY A 205 -15.97 -8.67 3.38
C GLY A 205 -14.46 -8.76 3.56
N TYR A 206 -13.78 -9.59 2.78
CA TYR A 206 -12.33 -9.52 2.59
C TYR A 206 -11.96 -9.46 1.12
N PHE A 207 -11.39 -8.32 0.69
CA PHE A 207 -10.98 -8.08 -0.69
C PHE A 207 -9.47 -7.83 -0.76
N GLY A 208 -8.70 -8.76 -1.29
CA GLY A 208 -7.26 -8.57 -1.51
C GLY A 208 -6.44 -9.85 -1.50
N THR A 209 -5.16 -9.74 -1.15
CA THR A 209 -4.26 -10.89 -1.16
C THR A 209 -4.65 -11.92 -0.10
N LEU A 210 -4.90 -13.15 -0.52
CA LEU A 210 -5.27 -14.27 0.35
C LEU A 210 -4.01 -14.88 0.95
N ASP A 211 -3.55 -14.37 2.09
CA ASP A 211 -2.34 -14.83 2.77
C ASP A 211 -2.54 -15.00 4.29
N ALA A 212 -1.73 -15.85 4.91
CA ALA A 212 -1.88 -16.23 6.32
C ALA A 212 -1.71 -15.06 7.30
N SER A 213 -1.03 -14.00 6.90
CA SER A 213 -0.78 -12.84 7.77
C SER A 213 -1.99 -11.92 7.94
N ARG A 214 -3.13 -12.30 7.34
CA ARG A 214 -4.39 -11.54 7.29
C ARG A 214 -5.46 -12.09 8.23
N GLY A 215 -5.14 -13.12 9.02
CA GLY A 215 -6.09 -13.75 9.94
C GLY A 215 -7.33 -14.30 9.23
N LEU A 216 -7.18 -14.84 8.02
CA LEU A 216 -8.32 -15.40 7.27
C LEU A 216 -8.88 -16.67 7.91
N ASP A 217 -8.01 -17.46 8.54
CA ASP A 217 -8.38 -18.58 9.39
C ASP A 217 -9.26 -18.15 10.57
N LEU A 218 -8.91 -17.05 11.25
CA LEU A 218 -9.67 -16.52 12.39
C LEU A 218 -11.12 -16.17 12.00
N ILE A 219 -11.29 -15.41 10.92
CA ILE A 219 -12.62 -14.97 10.48
C ILE A 219 -13.42 -16.13 9.86
N VAL A 220 -12.77 -17.04 9.13
CA VAL A 220 -13.43 -18.26 8.62
C VAL A 220 -13.94 -19.11 9.77
N GLU A 221 -13.14 -19.34 10.81
CA GLU A 221 -13.56 -20.13 11.96
C GLU A 221 -14.76 -19.48 12.67
N LEU A 222 -14.68 -18.19 13.00
CA LEU A 222 -15.79 -17.45 13.61
C LEU A 222 -17.07 -17.55 12.78
N VAL A 223 -16.96 -17.34 11.47
CA VAL A 223 -18.10 -17.33 10.57
C VAL A 223 -18.71 -18.72 10.43
N SER A 224 -17.88 -19.74 10.17
CA SER A 224 -18.35 -21.12 10.00
C SER A 224 -19.13 -21.66 11.21
N ALA A 225 -18.82 -21.18 12.42
CA ALA A 225 -19.50 -21.58 13.65
C ALA A 225 -20.81 -20.81 13.93
N ASN A 226 -21.11 -19.73 13.20
CA ASN A 226 -22.22 -18.79 13.50
C ASN A 226 -23.02 -18.42 12.24
N ALA A 227 -23.43 -19.42 11.44
CA ALA A 227 -24.05 -19.22 10.13
C ALA A 227 -25.41 -18.48 10.13
N ASP A 228 -26.09 -18.47 11.27
CA ASP A 228 -27.33 -17.74 11.51
C ASP A 228 -27.11 -16.26 11.86
N ARG A 229 -25.86 -15.86 12.15
CA ARG A 229 -25.51 -14.50 12.61
C ARG A 229 -24.60 -13.76 11.65
N VAL A 230 -23.67 -14.45 10.98
CA VAL A 230 -22.66 -13.83 10.12
C VAL A 230 -22.32 -14.65 8.88
N LYS A 231 -22.02 -13.93 7.79
CA LYS A 231 -21.54 -14.41 6.50
C LYS A 231 -20.17 -13.79 6.17
N LEU A 232 -19.42 -14.49 5.33
CA LEU A 232 -18.13 -14.02 4.80
C LEU A 232 -18.16 -13.97 3.27
N LEU A 233 -17.83 -12.81 2.71
CA LEU A 233 -17.61 -12.60 1.28
C LEU A 233 -16.12 -12.38 1.02
N VAL A 234 -15.49 -13.25 0.24
CA VAL A 234 -14.05 -13.19 -0.05
C VAL A 234 -13.81 -12.99 -1.55
N ALA A 235 -13.01 -11.97 -1.89
CA ALA A 235 -12.51 -11.73 -3.24
C ALA A 235 -10.99 -11.56 -3.22
N GLY A 236 -10.29 -12.13 -4.19
CA GLY A 236 -8.85 -11.94 -4.35
C GLY A 236 -8.11 -13.17 -4.84
N ASP A 237 -6.81 -13.20 -4.54
CA ASP A 237 -5.92 -14.30 -4.89
C ASP A 237 -4.74 -14.37 -3.94
N GLY A 238 -4.10 -15.52 -3.83
CA GLY A 238 -2.92 -15.69 -3.00
C GLY A 238 -2.71 -17.13 -2.54
N PRO A 239 -1.69 -17.36 -1.69
CA PRO A 239 -1.38 -18.69 -1.17
C PRO A 239 -2.56 -19.42 -0.50
N LEU A 240 -3.50 -18.70 0.10
CA LEU A 240 -4.68 -19.28 0.76
C LEU A 240 -5.90 -19.46 -0.15
N LYS A 241 -5.78 -19.23 -1.46
CA LYS A 241 -6.90 -19.40 -2.40
C LYS A 241 -7.58 -20.77 -2.26
N GLY A 242 -6.79 -21.85 -2.31
CA GLY A 242 -7.34 -23.21 -2.22
C GLY A 242 -8.05 -23.49 -0.91
N TYR A 243 -7.53 -22.97 0.21
CA TYR A 243 -8.19 -23.03 1.51
C TYR A 243 -9.55 -22.33 1.48
N ILE A 244 -9.61 -21.07 1.00
CA ILE A 244 -10.86 -20.31 0.93
C ILE A 244 -11.89 -20.99 0.02
N GLU A 245 -11.48 -21.54 -1.13
CA GLU A 245 -12.36 -22.30 -2.02
C GLU A 245 -12.97 -23.53 -1.33
N GLU A 246 -12.17 -24.28 -0.56
CA GLU A 246 -12.65 -25.42 0.23
C GLU A 246 -13.68 -24.99 1.29
N GLN A 247 -13.41 -23.91 2.03
CA GLN A 247 -14.31 -23.43 3.08
C GLN A 247 -15.63 -22.92 2.50
N ALA A 248 -15.60 -22.24 1.35
CA ALA A 248 -16.79 -21.79 0.64
C ALA A 248 -17.63 -22.95 0.07
N GLN A 249 -17.03 -24.10 -0.26
CA GLN A 249 -17.76 -25.30 -0.64
C GLN A 249 -18.39 -26.01 0.58
N ARG A 250 -17.73 -25.94 1.73
CA ARG A 250 -18.14 -26.62 2.96
C ARG A 250 -19.23 -25.87 3.73
N PHE A 251 -19.19 -24.54 3.75
CA PHE A 251 -20.05 -23.71 4.59
C PHE A 251 -20.90 -22.76 3.74
N SER A 252 -22.22 -22.81 3.91
CA SER A 252 -23.18 -22.01 3.11
C SER A 252 -23.13 -20.51 3.39
N ASN A 253 -22.49 -20.10 4.48
CA ASN A 253 -22.32 -18.71 4.88
C ASN A 253 -20.92 -18.14 4.50
N ILE A 254 -20.15 -18.86 3.68
CA ILE A 254 -18.89 -18.37 3.12
C ILE A 254 -18.98 -18.38 1.60
N ALA A 255 -18.74 -17.23 0.96
CA ALA A 255 -18.74 -17.07 -0.48
C ALA A 255 -17.37 -16.59 -0.97
N TYR A 256 -16.85 -17.22 -2.03
CA TYR A 256 -15.64 -16.81 -2.71
C TYR A 256 -15.94 -16.41 -4.16
N VAL A 257 -15.60 -15.18 -4.54
CA VAL A 257 -15.94 -14.61 -5.85
C VAL A 257 -14.78 -14.63 -6.85
N GLY A 258 -13.61 -15.14 -6.46
CA GLY A 258 -12.43 -15.14 -7.32
C GLY A 258 -11.65 -13.83 -7.31
N ARG A 259 -10.84 -13.63 -8.36
CA ARG A 259 -10.07 -12.40 -8.58
C ARG A 259 -11.00 -11.25 -8.94
N TYR A 260 -10.62 -10.04 -8.54
CA TYR A 260 -11.33 -8.81 -8.90
C TYR A 260 -10.37 -7.76 -9.46
N THR A 261 -10.92 -6.79 -10.18
CA THR A 261 -10.25 -5.56 -10.65
C THR A 261 -10.72 -4.35 -9.85
N GLY A 262 -9.95 -3.26 -9.88
CA GLY A 262 -10.21 -2.09 -9.02
C GLY A 262 -11.59 -1.45 -9.20
N ASP A 263 -12.15 -1.51 -10.41
CA ASP A 263 -13.50 -1.06 -10.77
C ASP A 263 -14.62 -1.92 -10.17
N GLN A 264 -14.33 -3.15 -9.74
CA GLN A 264 -15.30 -4.03 -9.07
C GLN A 264 -15.37 -3.81 -7.55
N LEU A 265 -14.46 -3.01 -6.98
CA LEU A 265 -14.39 -2.81 -5.52
C LEU A 265 -15.66 -2.19 -4.94
N GLU A 266 -16.23 -1.19 -5.60
CA GLU A 266 -17.45 -0.52 -5.10
C GLU A 266 -18.59 -1.53 -4.93
N GLY A 267 -18.90 -2.30 -5.98
CA GLY A 267 -19.94 -3.34 -5.91
C GLY A 267 -19.64 -4.45 -4.89
N LEU A 268 -18.37 -4.72 -4.57
CA LEU A 268 -18.01 -5.64 -3.48
C LEU A 268 -18.27 -5.03 -2.10
N TYR A 269 -17.90 -3.77 -1.89
CA TYR A 269 -18.13 -3.06 -0.64
C TYR A 269 -19.62 -2.79 -0.38
N GLU A 270 -20.44 -2.57 -1.41
CA GLU A 270 -21.90 -2.43 -1.29
C GLU A 270 -22.60 -3.68 -0.72
N GLN A 271 -21.99 -4.86 -0.88
CA GLN A 271 -22.56 -6.13 -0.43
C GLN A 271 -22.28 -6.46 1.04
N VAL A 272 -21.46 -5.65 1.72
CA VAL A 272 -20.97 -6.00 3.06
C VAL A 272 -21.36 -4.96 4.11
N ASP A 273 -21.32 -5.40 5.36
CA ASP A 273 -21.57 -4.58 6.54
C ASP A 273 -20.28 -4.17 7.22
N PHE A 274 -19.26 -5.02 7.15
CA PHE A 274 -17.93 -4.72 7.66
C PHE A 274 -16.85 -5.17 6.69
N SER A 275 -15.72 -4.45 6.66
CA SER A 275 -14.51 -4.86 5.94
C SER A 275 -13.49 -5.46 6.90
N TRP A 276 -12.94 -6.63 6.58
CA TRP A 276 -11.92 -7.29 7.38
C TRP A 276 -10.52 -6.72 7.06
N MET A 277 -9.88 -6.12 8.05
CA MET A 277 -8.55 -5.51 8.00
C MET A 277 -7.70 -5.96 9.19
N TYR A 278 -7.58 -7.27 9.39
CA TYR A 278 -6.71 -7.84 10.39
C TYR A 278 -5.27 -7.99 9.88
N TYR A 279 -4.31 -7.78 10.78
CA TYR A 279 -2.89 -7.96 10.55
C TYR A 279 -2.29 -8.82 11.67
N ASP A 280 -1.44 -9.77 11.31
CA ASP A 280 -0.75 -10.64 12.26
C ASP A 280 0.15 -9.86 13.25
N PRO A 281 -0.10 -9.92 14.58
CA PRO A 281 0.73 -9.29 15.61
C PRO A 281 2.17 -9.78 15.70
N ASP A 282 2.43 -11.03 15.28
CA ASP A 282 3.77 -11.64 15.34
C ASP A 282 4.69 -11.13 14.21
N ILE A 283 4.12 -10.49 13.19
CA ILE A 283 4.89 -9.86 12.11
C ILE A 283 5.26 -8.44 12.51
N PHE A 284 6.52 -8.24 12.86
CA PHE A 284 7.05 -6.94 13.29
C PHE A 284 6.72 -5.77 12.35
N LEU A 285 6.76 -5.98 11.03
CA LEU A 285 6.43 -4.93 10.05
C LEU A 285 4.98 -4.42 10.17
N HIS A 286 4.04 -5.24 10.66
CA HIS A 286 2.64 -4.86 10.77
C HIS A 286 2.40 -3.69 11.73
N LYS A 287 3.30 -3.51 12.72
CA LYS A 287 3.34 -2.33 13.60
C LYS A 287 3.55 -1.00 12.87
N TYR A 288 4.02 -1.08 11.62
CA TYR A 288 4.33 0.06 10.76
C TYR A 288 3.62 -0.06 9.41
N ALA A 289 2.54 -0.84 9.34
CA ALA A 289 1.75 -1.02 8.13
C ALA A 289 1.14 0.31 7.64
N ALA A 290 0.94 0.39 6.32
CA ALA A 290 0.22 1.47 5.64
C ALA A 290 -0.87 0.83 4.75
N PRO A 291 -1.95 0.30 5.34
CA PRO A 291 -2.96 -0.51 4.65
C PRO A 291 -3.81 0.32 3.69
N ASN A 292 -3.92 -0.10 2.42
CA ASN A 292 -4.89 0.48 1.48
C ASN A 292 -6.34 0.33 1.98
N LYS A 293 -6.63 -0.80 2.66
CA LYS A 293 -7.96 -1.10 3.24
C LYS A 293 -8.45 -0.02 4.20
N PHE A 294 -7.53 0.67 4.88
CA PHE A 294 -7.90 1.81 5.72
C PHE A 294 -8.50 2.95 4.91
N TYR A 295 -8.01 3.20 3.71
CA TYR A 295 -8.59 4.22 2.84
C TYR A 295 -9.82 3.71 2.09
N GLU A 296 -9.86 2.42 1.73
CA GLU A 296 -11.05 1.79 1.13
C GLU A 296 -12.27 1.87 2.05
N HIS A 297 -12.13 1.56 3.34
CA HIS A 297 -13.26 1.57 4.29
C HIS A 297 -13.88 2.97 4.44
N LEU A 298 -13.06 4.02 4.40
CA LEU A 298 -13.51 5.42 4.42
C LEU A 298 -14.12 5.85 3.09
N CYS A 299 -13.55 5.41 1.97
CA CYS A 299 -14.07 5.73 0.64
C CYS A 299 -15.47 5.13 0.43
N PHE A 300 -15.62 3.84 0.75
CA PHE A 300 -16.88 3.12 0.54
C PHE A 300 -17.83 3.20 1.75
N GLN A 301 -17.45 3.94 2.80
CA GLN A 301 -18.25 4.16 4.01
C GLN A 301 -18.70 2.84 4.68
N VAL A 302 -17.84 1.83 4.64
CA VAL A 302 -18.07 0.53 5.28
C VAL A 302 -17.19 0.47 6.53
N PRO A 303 -17.73 0.21 7.73
CA PRO A 303 -16.91 0.13 8.92
C PRO A 303 -15.92 -1.04 8.85
N VAL A 304 -14.77 -0.88 9.46
CA VAL A 304 -13.70 -1.88 9.40
C VAL A 304 -13.64 -2.74 10.66
N ILE A 305 -13.22 -4.00 10.54
CA ILE A 305 -12.80 -4.84 11.66
C ILE A 305 -11.29 -4.96 11.59
N THR A 306 -10.58 -4.46 12.60
CA THR A 306 -9.12 -4.46 12.65
C THR A 306 -8.59 -4.86 14.02
N ASN A 307 -7.29 -4.78 14.25
CA ASN A 307 -6.66 -5.09 15.52
C ASN A 307 -5.58 -4.05 15.86
N VAL A 308 -5.19 -3.99 17.13
CA VAL A 308 -4.33 -2.95 17.71
C VAL A 308 -2.91 -2.87 17.11
N VAL A 309 -2.50 -3.86 16.31
CA VAL A 309 -1.13 -3.91 15.78
C VAL A 309 -0.84 -2.79 14.79
N ILE A 310 -1.81 -2.36 13.96
CA ILE A 310 -1.53 -1.39 12.90
C ILE A 310 -1.59 0.06 13.40
N PRO A 311 -0.83 1.00 12.79
CA PRO A 311 -0.86 2.41 13.18
C PRO A 311 -2.26 3.04 13.13
N GLN A 312 -3.11 2.60 12.21
CA GLN A 312 -4.43 3.19 11.98
C GLN A 312 -5.49 2.70 12.98
N ALA A 313 -5.17 1.73 13.86
CA ALA A 313 -6.13 1.21 14.83
C ALA A 313 -6.64 2.30 15.79
N GLY A 314 -5.77 3.21 16.23
CA GLY A 314 -6.15 4.35 17.07
C GLY A 314 -7.16 5.26 16.38
N PHE A 315 -6.93 5.61 15.10
CA PHE A 315 -7.88 6.40 14.32
C PHE A 315 -9.25 5.71 14.24
N VAL A 316 -9.27 4.40 13.93
CA VAL A 316 -10.51 3.63 13.79
C VAL A 316 -11.31 3.64 15.09
N PHE A 317 -10.63 3.44 16.21
CA PHE A 317 -11.23 3.43 17.54
C PHE A 317 -11.75 4.82 17.95
N GLU A 318 -10.89 5.84 17.91
CA GLU A 318 -11.22 7.20 18.37
C GLU A 318 -12.36 7.85 17.56
N ASN A 319 -12.43 7.55 16.27
CA ASN A 319 -13.43 8.12 15.36
C ASN A 319 -14.64 7.20 15.14
N ASN A 320 -14.64 6.03 15.79
CA ASN A 320 -15.69 5.03 15.70
C ASN A 320 -16.02 4.67 14.22
N THR A 321 -14.99 4.47 13.39
CA THR A 321 -15.14 4.07 11.98
C THR A 321 -15.04 2.56 11.77
N GLY A 322 -14.94 1.81 12.86
CA GLY A 322 -14.87 0.35 12.86
C GLY A 322 -14.67 -0.21 14.26
N VAL A 323 -14.55 -1.54 14.35
CA VAL A 323 -14.29 -2.27 15.58
C VAL A 323 -12.83 -2.72 15.62
N VAL A 324 -12.13 -2.40 16.71
CA VAL A 324 -10.76 -2.84 16.96
C VAL A 324 -10.79 -4.04 17.91
N ILE A 325 -10.41 -5.21 17.41
CA ILE A 325 -10.32 -6.45 18.20
C ILE A 325 -9.23 -6.29 19.25
N ASP A 326 -9.54 -6.77 20.46
CA ASP A 326 -8.67 -6.81 21.64
C ASP A 326 -8.17 -5.42 22.09
N GLN A 327 -9.02 -4.41 21.90
CA GLN A 327 -8.82 -3.06 22.41
C GLN A 327 -9.43 -2.92 23.82
N ASP A 328 -8.88 -2.01 24.63
CA ASP A 328 -9.39 -1.64 25.97
C ASP A 328 -9.54 -2.80 26.97
N GLY A 329 -8.62 -3.76 26.92
CA GLY A 329 -8.58 -4.88 27.85
C GLY A 329 -9.61 -5.98 27.56
N GLN A 330 -10.35 -5.87 26.46
CA GLN A 330 -11.11 -6.99 25.91
C GLN A 330 -10.15 -8.00 25.28
N ASN A 331 -10.44 -9.29 25.41
CA ASN A 331 -9.66 -10.38 24.81
C ASN A 331 -10.62 -11.36 24.13
N PHE A 332 -10.99 -11.05 22.89
CA PHE A 332 -11.77 -11.91 22.02
C PHE A 332 -10.93 -12.98 21.33
N ILE A 333 -9.63 -12.75 21.10
CA ILE A 333 -8.77 -13.76 20.49
C ILE A 333 -8.10 -14.62 21.57
N SER A 334 -8.39 -15.92 21.58
CA SER A 334 -7.72 -16.88 22.45
C SER A 334 -7.56 -18.23 21.76
N GLY A 335 -6.39 -18.86 21.91
CA GLY A 335 -6.09 -20.15 21.30
C GLY A 335 -6.21 -20.17 19.76
N GLY A 336 -6.00 -19.03 19.11
CA GLY A 336 -6.16 -18.89 17.65
C GLY A 336 -7.61 -18.81 17.18
N LYS A 337 -8.55 -18.42 18.06
CA LYS A 337 -9.98 -18.33 17.75
C LYS A 337 -10.55 -17.01 18.22
N ILE A 338 -11.51 -16.47 17.49
CA ILE A 338 -12.31 -15.32 17.93
C ILE A 338 -13.53 -15.83 18.70
N ALA A 339 -13.73 -15.33 19.92
CA ALA A 339 -14.86 -15.66 20.77
C ALA A 339 -16.19 -15.19 20.13
N ALA A 340 -17.26 -15.98 20.23
CA ALA A 340 -18.53 -15.68 19.59
C ALA A 340 -19.21 -14.40 20.14
N GLU A 341 -18.85 -14.01 21.36
CA GLU A 341 -19.26 -12.76 22.02
C GLU A 341 -18.79 -11.54 21.23
N PHE A 342 -17.72 -11.64 20.44
CA PHE A 342 -17.27 -10.57 19.55
C PHE A 342 -18.34 -10.12 18.57
N LEU A 343 -19.23 -11.03 18.14
CA LEU A 343 -20.32 -10.71 17.23
C LEU A 343 -21.30 -9.68 17.84
N LEU A 344 -21.44 -9.64 19.17
CA LEU A 344 -22.25 -8.61 19.84
C LEU A 344 -21.71 -7.20 19.58
N SER A 345 -20.37 -7.06 19.53
CA SER A 345 -19.73 -5.78 19.20
C SER A 345 -20.05 -5.34 17.79
N LEU A 346 -20.16 -6.26 16.83
CA LEU A 346 -20.54 -5.95 15.45
C LEU A 346 -22.04 -5.62 15.32
N GLU A 347 -22.90 -6.38 16.01
CA GLU A 347 -24.35 -6.20 16.00
C GLU A 347 -24.78 -4.88 16.64
N GLN A 348 -24.03 -4.40 17.64
CA GLN A 348 -24.29 -3.14 18.36
C GLN A 348 -23.54 -1.94 17.80
N PHE A 349 -22.67 -2.14 16.80
CA PHE A 349 -21.84 -1.08 16.26
C PHE A 349 -22.68 -0.02 15.56
N VAL A 350 -22.45 1.25 15.91
CA VAL A 350 -23.03 2.42 15.25
C VAL A 350 -21.87 3.29 14.79
N PRO A 351 -21.70 3.56 13.48
CA PRO A 351 -20.56 4.32 12.99
C PRO A 351 -20.61 5.79 13.44
N GLY A 352 -19.43 6.36 13.72
CA GLY A 352 -19.25 7.79 13.91
C GLY A 352 -19.34 8.58 12.59
N PRO A 353 -19.55 9.90 12.64
CA PRO A 353 -19.71 10.75 11.44
C PRO A 353 -18.47 10.76 10.53
N VAL A 354 -17.29 10.48 11.09
CA VAL A 354 -16.01 10.46 10.37
C VAL A 354 -16.00 9.42 9.25
N LEU A 355 -16.66 8.27 9.45
CA LEU A 355 -16.76 7.23 8.42
C LEU A 355 -17.40 7.77 7.13
N HIS A 356 -18.34 8.71 7.25
CA HIS A 356 -19.12 9.22 6.13
C HIS A 356 -18.53 10.47 5.47
N ASN A 357 -17.70 11.25 6.19
CA ASN A 357 -17.21 12.54 5.69
C ASN A 357 -15.71 12.58 5.40
N TYR A 358 -14.88 11.75 6.05
CA TYR A 358 -13.42 11.89 6.01
C TYR A 358 -12.87 11.81 4.59
N TRP A 359 -13.40 10.88 3.77
CA TRP A 359 -12.96 10.74 2.39
C TRP A 359 -13.18 12.02 1.59
N GLN A 360 -14.38 12.61 1.69
CA GLN A 360 -14.73 13.82 0.96
C GLN A 360 -13.94 15.04 1.45
N THR A 361 -13.75 15.17 2.76
CA THR A 361 -13.08 16.34 3.35
C THR A 361 -11.56 16.28 3.22
N THR A 362 -10.96 15.09 3.22
CA THR A 362 -9.52 14.91 3.41
C THR A 362 -8.85 14.18 2.26
N CYS A 363 -9.53 13.23 1.61
CA CYS A 363 -8.90 12.32 0.65
C CYS A 363 -9.05 12.75 -0.82
N VAL A 364 -10.21 13.29 -1.23
CA VAL A 364 -10.51 13.61 -2.65
C VAL A 364 -9.44 14.47 -3.32
N ASP A 365 -9.01 15.54 -2.65
CA ASP A 365 -8.02 16.48 -3.19
C ASP A 365 -6.59 16.20 -2.72
N TYR A 366 -6.37 15.15 -1.92
CA TYR A 366 -5.09 14.87 -1.29
C TYR A 366 -3.94 14.83 -2.31
N TYR A 367 -4.04 13.99 -3.34
CA TYR A 367 -2.98 13.86 -4.33
C TYR A 367 -2.81 15.10 -5.21
N ALA A 368 -3.88 15.86 -5.45
CA ALA A 368 -3.80 17.13 -6.17
C ALA A 368 -3.06 18.20 -5.35
N ALA A 369 -3.29 18.24 -4.03
CA ALA A 369 -2.55 19.10 -3.10
C ALA A 369 -1.07 18.71 -3.02
N ILE A 370 -0.78 17.40 -2.89
CA ILE A 370 0.59 16.88 -2.91
C ILE A 370 1.29 17.24 -4.23
N ALA A 371 0.64 17.03 -5.38
CA ALA A 371 1.22 17.35 -6.70
C ALA A 371 1.64 18.82 -6.85
N LYS A 372 0.94 19.76 -6.21
CA LYS A 372 1.28 21.19 -6.22
C LYS A 372 2.55 21.49 -5.41
N GLN A 373 2.76 20.79 -4.30
CA GLN A 373 3.85 21.04 -3.35
C GLN A 373 5.10 20.20 -3.67
N PHE A 374 4.91 18.99 -4.19
CA PHE A 374 5.96 17.99 -4.36
C PHE A 374 7.14 18.47 -5.22
N PRO A 375 6.96 19.20 -6.33
CA PRO A 375 8.10 19.71 -7.10
C PRO A 375 8.98 20.68 -6.31
N ALA A 376 8.42 21.52 -5.44
CA ALA A 376 9.20 22.42 -4.59
C ALA A 376 10.00 21.62 -3.55
N ILE A 377 9.31 20.72 -2.83
CA ILE A 377 9.90 19.84 -1.82
C ILE A 377 10.98 18.94 -2.42
N ALA A 378 10.79 18.40 -3.61
CA ALA A 378 11.80 17.59 -4.29
C ALA A 378 13.10 18.38 -4.55
N ASN A 379 13.01 19.67 -4.88
CA ASN A 379 14.12 20.47 -5.38
C ASN A 379 14.84 21.32 -4.32
N GLU A 380 14.23 21.60 -3.17
CA GLU A 380 14.84 22.39 -2.09
C GLU A 380 16.15 21.79 -1.52
N GLY A 381 16.43 20.51 -1.77
CA GLY A 381 17.63 19.81 -1.31
C GLY A 381 18.76 19.66 -2.33
N SER A 382 18.57 20.04 -3.61
CA SER A 382 19.53 19.73 -4.69
C SER A 382 20.78 20.63 -4.71
N GLY A 383 21.00 21.43 -3.67
CA GLY A 383 22.08 22.42 -3.56
C GLY A 383 23.18 22.10 -2.55
N ARG A 384 23.21 20.88 -1.98
CA ARG A 384 24.27 20.44 -1.05
C ARG A 384 25.23 19.46 -1.71
#